data_AF-A0A1I4EHZ9-F1
#
_entry.id   AF-A0A1I4EHZ9-F1
#
_cell.length_a   1.000
_cell.length_b   1.000
_cell.length_c   1.000
_cell.angle_alpha   90.00
_cell.angle_beta   90.00
_cell.angle_gamma   90.00
#
_symmetry.space_group_name_H-M   'P 1'
#
loop_
_entity.id
_entity.type
_entity.pdbx_description
1 polymer ?
#
loop_
_entity_poly.entity_id
_entity_poly.type
_entity_poly.pdbx_seq_one_letter_code
_entity_poly.pdbx_strand_id
1 'polypeptide(L)'
;MNESIFRPYIENFYNQYFKGFSEEEKIVKYAVEMAYSDTKRVLHGIGSESNKKKKEEALEKITEKIQNNFLIAGVVDSFDTLHDELCNIWVNELGTDTPLGRYGKAQKIINMTFKYLYTYYYNIEDSDILNKFKDCHFTLDSYTLRWLNGCKNVKNKPRCLNSETTWSKLNRMEYIEIQKYASECVKELFQETPMIEAEYLIWAGVNLYDILIASVNIKNQFPDTKALDRVIHYMKQDEKTSLFKAIDLLKCDN
;
A
#
# COMPACT_ATOMS: atom_id res chain seq x y z
N MET A 1 22.15 -6.48 -18.16
CA MET A 1 21.49 -6.37 -16.84
C MET A 1 20.25 -7.23 -16.91
N ASN A 2 20.05 -8.16 -15.96
CA ASN A 2 18.73 -8.75 -15.80
C ASN A 2 17.79 -7.63 -15.35
N GLU A 3 16.72 -7.36 -16.10
CA GLU A 3 15.68 -6.43 -15.67
C GLU A 3 15.11 -6.90 -14.33
N SER A 4 14.94 -5.97 -13.40
CA SER A 4 14.31 -6.25 -12.11
C SER A 4 12.95 -6.91 -12.34
N ILE A 5 12.69 -8.04 -11.70
CA ILE A 5 11.39 -8.74 -11.76
C ILE A 5 10.22 -7.86 -11.30
N PHE A 6 10.53 -6.78 -10.58
CA PHE A 6 9.55 -5.80 -10.08
C PHE A 6 9.19 -4.72 -11.10
N ARG A 7 10.04 -4.48 -12.12
CA ARG A 7 9.90 -3.39 -13.10
C ARG A 7 8.50 -3.33 -13.73
N PRO A 8 7.93 -4.43 -14.28
CA PRO A 8 6.61 -4.37 -14.90
C PRO A 8 5.50 -3.95 -13.93
N TYR A 9 5.62 -4.33 -12.66
CA TYR A 9 4.63 -4.00 -11.63
C TYR A 9 4.74 -2.54 -11.19
N ILE A 10 5.97 -2.01 -11.09
CA ILE A 10 6.21 -0.61 -10.75
C ILE A 10 5.76 0.29 -11.91
N GLU A 11 6.08 -0.05 -13.16
CA GLU A 11 5.64 0.70 -14.35
C GLU A 11 4.11 0.70 -14.51
N ASN A 12 3.44 -0.43 -14.25
CA ASN A 12 1.99 -0.48 -14.23
C ASN A 12 1.40 0.44 -13.14
N PHE A 13 2.00 0.45 -11.95
CA PHE A 13 1.61 1.36 -10.88
C PHE A 13 1.85 2.83 -11.28
N TYR A 14 2.98 3.14 -11.92
CA TYR A 14 3.25 4.48 -12.45
C TYR A 14 2.17 4.91 -13.44
N ASN A 15 1.84 4.08 -14.42
CA ASN A 15 0.82 4.37 -15.41
C ASN A 15 -0.58 4.55 -14.81
N GLN A 16 -0.87 3.88 -13.70
CA GLN A 16 -2.15 4.03 -13.01
C GLN A 16 -2.28 5.38 -12.30
N TYR A 17 -1.20 5.87 -11.67
CA TYR A 17 -1.27 7.00 -10.74
C TYR A 17 -0.61 8.29 -11.25
N PHE A 18 0.39 8.20 -12.12
CA PHE A 18 1.19 9.34 -12.57
C PHE A 18 1.04 9.65 -14.06
N LYS A 19 0.24 8.88 -14.80
CA LYS A 19 0.02 9.15 -16.23
C LYS A 19 -0.58 10.54 -16.44
N GLY A 20 0.21 11.42 -17.05
CA GLY A 20 -0.17 12.82 -17.31
C GLY A 20 0.14 13.79 -16.17
N PHE A 21 0.78 13.33 -15.09
CA PHE A 21 1.34 14.22 -14.06
C PHE A 21 2.61 14.91 -14.61
N SER A 22 2.73 16.23 -14.43
CA SER A 22 3.83 17.03 -14.98
C SER A 22 4.39 18.10 -14.02
N GLU A 23 3.89 18.19 -12.79
CA GLU A 23 4.27 19.22 -11.81
C GLU A 23 5.26 18.64 -10.79
N GLU A 24 6.49 18.37 -11.24
CA GLU A 24 7.52 17.68 -10.45
C GLU A 24 7.77 18.35 -9.08
N GLU A 25 7.70 19.67 -9.02
CA GLU A 25 7.88 20.45 -7.79
C GLU A 25 6.79 20.19 -6.74
N LYS A 26 5.66 19.58 -7.14
CA LYS A 26 4.54 19.24 -6.25
C LYS A 26 4.45 17.74 -5.96
N ILE A 27 5.45 16.95 -6.37
CA ILE A 27 5.39 15.49 -6.29
C ILE A 27 5.12 14.96 -4.89
N VAL A 28 5.73 15.56 -3.85
CA VAL A 28 5.51 15.13 -2.45
C VAL A 28 4.08 15.40 -2.01
N LYS A 29 3.57 16.60 -2.29
CA LYS A 29 2.19 16.95 -1.97
C LYS A 29 1.22 16.00 -2.68
N TYR A 30 1.46 15.75 -3.97
CA TYR A 30 0.66 14.83 -4.77
C TYR A 30 0.65 13.41 -4.18
N ALA A 31 1.81 12.86 -3.83
CA ALA A 31 1.94 11.54 -3.21
C ALA A 31 1.23 11.45 -1.84
N VAL A 32 1.30 12.50 -1.02
CA VAL A 32 0.58 12.59 0.26
C VAL A 32 -0.94 12.61 0.05
N GLU A 33 -1.42 13.43 -0.88
CA GLU A 33 -2.84 13.54 -1.20
C GLU A 33 -3.42 12.24 -1.78
N MET A 34 -2.66 11.54 -2.64
CA MET A 34 -3.04 10.23 -3.15
C MET A 34 -3.14 9.18 -2.04
N ALA A 35 -2.12 9.09 -1.17
CA ALA A 35 -2.12 8.17 -0.04
C ALA A 35 -3.28 8.42 0.93
N TYR A 36 -3.59 9.68 1.19
CA TYR A 36 -4.81 10.05 1.93
C TYR A 36 -6.07 9.60 1.19
N SER A 37 -6.16 9.82 -0.12
CA SER A 37 -7.33 9.45 -0.93
C SER A 37 -7.63 7.94 -0.91
N ASP A 38 -6.59 7.10 -0.88
CA ASP A 38 -6.74 5.65 -0.72
C ASP A 38 -7.24 5.27 0.68
N THR A 39 -6.74 5.97 1.69
CA THR A 39 -7.04 5.68 3.09
C THR A 39 -8.41 6.23 3.52
N LYS A 40 -8.91 7.29 2.86
CA LYS A 40 -10.09 8.06 3.32
C LYS A 40 -11.35 7.21 3.53
N ARG A 41 -11.48 6.09 2.81
CA ARG A 41 -12.63 5.17 2.91
C ARG A 41 -12.82 4.59 4.32
N VAL A 42 -11.75 4.53 5.13
CA VAL A 42 -11.82 4.03 6.51
C VAL A 42 -11.73 5.15 7.57
N LEU A 43 -11.64 6.41 7.13
CA LEU A 43 -11.54 7.59 7.98
C LEU A 43 -12.93 8.19 8.26
N HIS A 44 -13.83 7.38 8.82
CA HIS A 44 -15.17 7.84 9.19
C HIS A 44 -15.12 9.08 10.09
N GLY A 45 -15.84 10.14 9.69
CA GLY A 45 -15.87 11.42 10.41
C GLY A 45 -14.77 12.42 10.02
N ILE A 46 -13.84 12.07 9.12
CA ILE A 46 -12.77 12.99 8.67
C ILE A 46 -13.28 14.21 7.90
N GLY A 47 -14.48 14.11 7.31
CA GLY A 47 -15.12 15.18 6.55
C GLY A 47 -15.86 16.21 7.41
N SER A 48 -15.91 16.06 8.73
CA SER A 48 -16.52 17.08 9.58
C SER A 48 -15.69 18.36 9.57
N GLU A 49 -16.33 19.51 9.74
CA GLU A 49 -15.65 20.81 9.72
C GLU A 49 -14.50 20.88 10.73
N SER A 50 -14.71 20.33 11.93
CA SER A 50 -13.70 20.24 12.99
C SER A 50 -12.48 19.39 12.63
N ASN A 51 -12.63 18.36 11.79
CA ASN A 51 -11.55 17.46 11.40
C ASN A 51 -10.92 17.85 10.06
N LYS A 52 -11.63 18.60 9.23
CA LYS A 52 -11.14 19.06 7.92
C LYS A 52 -9.87 19.89 8.07
N LYS A 53 -9.88 20.87 8.99
CA LYS A 53 -8.73 21.72 9.29
C LYS A 53 -7.55 20.91 9.84
N LYS A 54 -7.79 20.07 10.85
CA LYS A 54 -6.77 19.18 11.44
C LYS A 54 -6.13 18.26 10.41
N LYS A 55 -6.93 17.71 9.50
CA LYS A 55 -6.47 16.88 8.38
C LYS A 55 -5.61 17.69 7.42
N GLU A 56 -6.02 18.89 7.03
CA GLU A 56 -5.21 19.78 6.18
C GLU A 56 -3.86 20.10 6.82
N GLU A 57 -3.86 20.49 8.10
CA GLU A 57 -2.65 20.78 8.88
C GLU A 57 -1.73 19.55 8.99
N ALA A 58 -2.30 18.36 9.22
CA ALA A 58 -1.51 17.13 9.27
C ALA A 58 -0.84 16.80 7.93
N LEU A 59 -1.58 16.89 6.82
CA LEU A 59 -1.05 16.58 5.48
C LEU A 59 0.03 17.59 5.04
N GLU A 60 -0.14 18.87 5.39
CA GLU A 60 0.86 19.91 5.14
C GLU A 60 2.17 19.64 5.91
N LYS A 61 2.07 19.40 7.23
CA LYS A 61 3.24 19.06 8.07
C LYS A 61 3.95 17.79 7.60
N ILE A 62 3.20 16.77 7.19
CA ILE A 62 3.77 15.53 6.62
C ILE A 62 4.52 15.85 5.31
N THR A 63 3.91 16.64 4.43
CA THR A 63 4.51 17.04 3.15
C THR A 63 5.83 17.77 3.36
N GLU A 64 5.83 18.80 4.21
CA GLU A 64 7.04 19.60 4.52
C GLU A 64 8.14 18.73 5.12
N LYS A 65 7.79 17.83 6.05
CA LYS A 65 8.78 16.97 6.71
C LYS A 65 9.38 15.94 5.77
N ILE A 66 8.60 15.35 4.86
CA ILE A 66 9.15 14.45 3.82
C ILE A 66 10.07 15.22 2.88
N GLN A 67 9.65 16.40 2.41
CA GLN A 67 10.47 17.24 1.53
C GLN A 67 11.83 17.57 2.17
N ASN A 68 11.80 18.07 3.41
CA ASN A 68 13.00 18.58 4.07
C ASN A 68 13.88 17.47 4.65
N ASN A 69 13.29 16.47 5.32
CA ASN A 69 14.02 15.48 6.12
C ASN A 69 14.23 14.14 5.40
N PHE A 70 13.65 13.92 4.21
CA PHE A 70 13.89 12.71 3.42
C PHE A 70 14.54 13.06 2.08
N LEU A 71 13.92 13.95 1.30
CA LEU A 71 14.42 14.26 -0.03
C LEU A 71 15.62 15.22 -0.01
N ILE A 72 15.55 16.33 0.73
CA ILE A 72 16.63 17.34 0.74
C ILE A 72 17.78 16.96 1.67
N ALA A 73 17.53 16.87 2.98
CA ALA A 73 18.58 16.61 3.96
C ALA A 73 19.04 15.15 3.99
N GLY A 74 18.20 14.23 3.50
CA GLY A 74 18.34 12.81 3.79
C GLY A 74 17.97 12.47 5.23
N VAL A 75 17.78 11.18 5.48
CA VAL A 75 17.44 10.66 6.82
C VAL A 75 18.68 10.76 7.72
N VAL A 76 18.58 11.54 8.80
CA VAL A 76 19.70 11.79 9.73
C VAL A 76 19.98 10.59 10.65
N ASP A 77 18.94 9.95 11.19
CA ASP A 77 19.07 8.83 12.12
C ASP A 77 18.75 7.49 11.44
N SER A 78 17.47 7.17 11.32
CA SER A 78 16.96 5.96 10.69
C SER A 78 15.59 6.21 10.07
N PHE A 79 15.22 5.40 9.08
CA PHE A 79 13.89 5.48 8.50
C PHE A 79 12.80 5.21 9.56
N ASP A 80 13.05 4.30 10.51
CA ASP A 80 12.15 4.01 11.62
C ASP A 80 11.82 5.28 12.44
N THR A 81 12.84 6.08 12.78
CA THR A 81 12.66 7.34 13.51
C THR A 81 11.82 8.31 12.70
N LEU A 82 12.18 8.55 11.43
CA LEU A 82 11.44 9.47 10.56
C LEU A 82 9.98 9.01 10.37
N HIS A 83 9.77 7.72 10.09
CA HIS A 83 8.45 7.15 9.90
C HIS A 83 7.58 7.32 11.15
N ASP A 84 8.14 7.10 12.34
CA ASP A 84 7.42 7.29 13.59
C ASP A 84 7.04 8.75 13.83
N GLU A 85 7.96 9.69 13.57
CA GLU A 85 7.67 11.13 13.64
C GLU A 85 6.55 11.52 12.67
N LEU A 86 6.59 11.04 11.42
CA LEU A 86 5.55 11.28 10.41
C LEU A 86 4.20 10.71 10.84
N CYS A 87 4.17 9.50 11.40
CA CYS A 87 2.94 8.91 11.91
C CYS A 87 2.38 9.71 13.09
N ASN A 88 3.25 10.17 13.98
CA ASN A 88 2.85 10.95 15.16
C ASN A 88 2.27 12.32 14.78
N ILE A 89 2.68 12.93 13.66
CA ILE A 89 1.99 14.13 13.14
C ILE A 89 0.51 13.84 12.93
N TRP A 90 0.16 12.80 12.19
CA TRP A 90 -1.24 12.42 11.95
C TRP A 90 -1.98 12.09 13.25
N VAL A 91 -1.38 11.24 14.08
CA VAL A 91 -1.96 10.78 15.34
C VAL A 91 -2.28 11.95 16.27
N ASN A 92 -1.36 12.90 16.41
CA ASN A 92 -1.51 14.04 17.33
C ASN A 92 -2.56 15.04 16.84
N GLU A 93 -2.56 15.39 15.55
CA GLU A 93 -3.52 16.34 14.99
C GLU A 93 -4.96 15.80 15.07
N LEU A 94 -5.15 14.51 14.78
CA LEU A 94 -6.46 13.87 14.77
C LEU A 94 -6.86 13.29 16.15
N GLY A 95 -5.98 13.40 17.14
CA GLY A 95 -6.19 12.98 18.53
C GLY A 95 -5.89 11.51 18.77
N THR A 96 -5.00 11.26 19.74
CA THR A 96 -4.50 9.93 20.14
C THR A 96 -5.59 8.97 20.59
N ASP A 97 -6.65 9.50 21.22
CA ASP A 97 -7.75 8.71 21.75
C ASP A 97 -8.88 8.50 20.75
N THR A 98 -8.74 9.03 19.52
CA THR A 98 -9.78 8.94 18.50
C THR A 98 -9.53 7.77 17.54
N PRO A 99 -10.59 7.17 16.99
CA PRO A 99 -10.43 6.21 15.90
C PRO A 99 -9.74 6.80 14.66
N LEU A 100 -9.72 8.12 14.47
CA LEU A 100 -9.04 8.78 13.34
C LEU A 100 -7.52 8.86 13.55
N GLY A 101 -7.08 9.16 14.77
CA GLY A 101 -5.67 9.23 15.16
C GLY A 101 -5.04 7.89 15.51
N ARG A 102 -5.52 6.77 14.94
CA ARG A 102 -4.87 5.46 15.16
C ARG A 102 -3.61 5.30 14.34
N TYR A 103 -2.57 4.73 14.95
CA TYR A 103 -1.28 4.49 14.30
C TYR A 103 -1.41 3.69 13.00
N GLY A 104 -2.25 2.66 13.01
CA GLY A 104 -2.56 1.85 11.83
C GLY A 104 -3.08 2.63 10.62
N LYS A 105 -3.79 3.74 10.83
CA LYS A 105 -4.23 4.65 9.77
C LYS A 105 -3.11 5.59 9.34
N ALA A 106 -2.35 6.11 10.30
CA ALA A 106 -1.18 6.95 10.04
C ALA A 106 -0.15 6.22 9.16
N GLN A 107 0.28 5.02 9.55
CA GLN A 107 1.26 4.24 8.77
C GLN A 107 0.76 3.94 7.35
N LYS A 108 -0.56 3.76 7.15
CA LYS A 108 -1.11 3.50 5.81
C LYS A 108 -0.93 4.72 4.92
N ILE A 109 -1.17 5.92 5.44
CA ILE A 109 -0.92 7.17 4.70
C ILE A 109 0.58 7.30 4.42
N ILE A 110 1.43 7.20 5.45
CA ILE A 110 2.88 7.41 5.31
C ILE A 110 3.53 6.40 4.36
N ASN A 111 3.30 5.10 4.52
CA ASN A 111 3.90 4.07 3.67
C ASN A 111 3.39 4.14 2.23
N MET A 112 2.11 4.46 2.02
CA MET A 112 1.60 4.70 0.66
C MET A 112 2.24 5.93 0.03
N THR A 113 2.47 7.00 0.80
CA THR A 113 3.20 8.17 0.30
C THR A 113 4.60 7.78 -0.17
N PHE A 114 5.36 7.03 0.62
CA PHE A 114 6.68 6.55 0.20
C PHE A 114 6.61 5.64 -1.02
N LYS A 115 5.62 4.76 -1.13
CA LYS A 115 5.39 3.93 -2.32
C LYS A 115 5.12 4.77 -3.57
N TYR A 116 4.29 5.81 -3.46
CA TYR A 116 4.02 6.73 -4.56
C TYR A 116 5.29 7.46 -5.01
N LEU A 117 6.05 8.00 -4.04
CA LEU A 117 7.32 8.65 -4.34
C LEU A 117 8.33 7.70 -4.99
N TYR A 118 8.48 6.49 -4.44
CA TYR A 118 9.34 5.46 -5.01
C TYR A 118 8.96 5.16 -6.45
N THR A 119 7.67 4.96 -6.72
CA THR A 119 7.15 4.72 -8.09
C THR A 119 7.57 5.83 -9.05
N TYR A 120 7.40 7.09 -8.63
CA TYR A 120 7.72 8.24 -9.46
C TYR A 120 9.22 8.32 -9.76
N TYR A 121 10.06 8.25 -8.72
CA TYR A 121 11.52 8.32 -8.87
C TYR A 121 12.10 7.09 -9.60
N TYR A 122 11.44 5.93 -9.49
CA TYR A 122 11.80 4.73 -10.24
C TYR A 122 11.58 4.94 -11.73
N ASN A 123 10.46 5.56 -12.11
CA ASN A 123 10.12 5.79 -13.51
C ASN A 123 11.01 6.85 -14.20
N ILE A 124 11.48 7.86 -13.47
CA ILE A 124 12.44 8.85 -13.98
C ILE A 124 13.90 8.40 -13.80
N GLU A 125 14.13 7.19 -13.29
CA GLU A 125 15.44 6.56 -13.09
C GLU A 125 16.43 7.37 -12.23
N ASP A 126 15.94 8.08 -11.20
CA ASP A 126 16.77 8.84 -10.26
C ASP A 126 17.40 7.92 -9.20
N SER A 127 18.58 7.36 -9.52
CA SER A 127 19.26 6.39 -8.66
C SER A 127 19.70 6.94 -7.30
N ASP A 128 20.02 8.24 -7.21
CA ASP A 128 20.48 8.87 -5.96
C ASP A 128 19.32 8.98 -4.97
N ILE A 129 18.13 9.34 -5.47
CA ILE A 129 16.92 9.38 -4.68
C ILE A 129 16.43 7.96 -4.35
N LEU A 130 16.45 7.02 -5.30
CA LEU A 130 16.01 5.63 -5.08
C LEU A 130 16.77 4.93 -3.96
N ASN A 131 18.07 5.17 -3.82
CA ASN A 131 18.89 4.61 -2.74
C ASN A 131 18.39 5.00 -1.34
N LYS A 132 17.67 6.12 -1.21
CA LYS A 132 17.08 6.57 0.08
C LYS A 132 15.90 5.70 0.51
N PHE A 133 15.29 4.95 -0.40
CA PHE A 133 14.09 4.13 -0.13
C PHE A 133 14.41 2.70 0.33
N LYS A 134 15.69 2.29 0.35
CA LYS A 134 16.10 0.92 0.69
C LYS A 134 15.60 0.44 2.06
N ASP A 135 15.52 1.38 3.01
CA ASP A 135 15.11 1.14 4.39
C ASP A 135 13.61 1.45 4.60
N CYS A 136 12.88 1.85 3.55
CA CYS A 136 11.47 2.14 3.65
C CYS A 136 10.67 0.88 4.03
N HIS A 137 9.74 1.10 4.95
CA HIS A 137 8.70 0.14 5.25
C HIS A 137 7.78 -0.06 4.05
N PHE A 138 7.34 -1.29 3.84
CA PHE A 138 6.21 -1.56 2.96
C PHE A 138 4.89 -1.34 3.71
N THR A 139 3.83 -1.09 2.97
CA THR A 139 2.53 -0.70 3.55
C THR A 139 1.83 -1.85 4.24
N LEU A 140 1.48 -1.73 5.55
CA LEU A 140 0.59 -2.71 6.19
C LEU A 140 -0.86 -2.42 5.81
N ASP A 141 -1.46 -3.31 5.02
CA ASP A 141 -2.85 -3.25 4.60
C ASP A 141 -3.45 -4.66 4.47
N SER A 142 -4.65 -4.78 3.90
CA SER A 142 -5.29 -6.08 3.72
C SER A 142 -4.49 -7.05 2.84
N TYR A 143 -3.74 -6.55 1.85
CA TYR A 143 -2.96 -7.39 0.94
C TYR A 143 -1.71 -7.90 1.65
N THR A 144 -0.94 -7.00 2.26
CA THR A 144 0.31 -7.38 2.94
C THR A 144 0.07 -8.17 4.22
N LEU A 145 -0.94 -7.83 5.04
CA LEU A 145 -1.29 -8.63 6.23
C LEU A 145 -1.73 -10.04 5.87
N ARG A 146 -2.45 -10.21 4.75
CA ARG A 146 -2.85 -11.53 4.27
C ARG A 146 -1.65 -12.34 3.79
N TRP A 147 -0.76 -11.72 3.03
CA TRP A 147 0.48 -12.37 2.59
C TRP A 147 1.33 -12.81 3.79
N LEU A 148 1.57 -11.91 4.75
CA LEU A 148 2.31 -12.21 5.99
C LEU A 148 1.66 -13.33 6.80
N ASN A 149 0.32 -13.40 6.82
CA ASN A 149 -0.40 -14.50 7.46
C ASN A 149 -0.10 -15.86 6.81
N GLY A 150 0.20 -15.87 5.51
CA GLY A 150 0.56 -17.06 4.73
C GLY A 150 2.05 -17.44 4.77
N CYS A 151 2.93 -16.58 5.29
CA CYS A 151 4.35 -16.90 5.48
C CYS A 151 4.50 -17.95 6.59
N LYS A 152 4.82 -19.20 6.19
CA LYS A 152 4.97 -20.35 7.12
C LYS A 152 6.41 -20.69 7.48
N ASN A 153 7.37 -20.24 6.68
CA ASN A 153 8.79 -20.63 6.81
C ASN A 153 9.55 -19.73 7.79
N VAL A 154 9.00 -18.56 8.13
CA VAL A 154 9.61 -17.61 9.05
C VAL A 154 9.10 -17.89 10.47
N LYS A 155 10.05 -18.01 11.41
CA LYS A 155 9.73 -18.24 12.83
C LYS A 155 9.27 -16.93 13.48
N ASN A 156 8.80 -17.00 14.73
CA ASN A 156 8.47 -15.82 15.53
C ASN A 156 7.38 -14.90 14.95
N LYS A 157 6.42 -15.47 14.22
CA LYS A 157 5.22 -14.74 13.77
C LYS A 157 4.58 -14.00 14.97
N PRO A 158 4.41 -12.66 14.90
CA PRO A 158 3.86 -11.88 15.99
C PRO A 158 2.48 -12.39 16.39
N ARG A 159 2.20 -12.49 17.69
CA ARG A 159 0.88 -12.93 18.19
C ARG A 159 -0.25 -12.01 17.73
N CYS A 160 0.06 -10.72 17.57
CA CYS A 160 -0.87 -9.71 17.05
C CYS A 160 -1.22 -9.89 15.56
N LEU A 161 -0.49 -10.74 14.82
CA LEU A 161 -0.73 -11.07 13.41
C LEU A 161 -1.49 -12.39 13.28
N ASN A 162 -2.80 -12.29 13.03
CA ASN A 162 -3.72 -13.40 12.83
C ASN A 162 -4.84 -13.00 11.84
N SER A 163 -5.87 -13.82 11.71
CA SER A 163 -6.99 -13.60 10.77
C SER A 163 -7.90 -12.41 11.13
N GLU A 164 -7.87 -11.94 12.38
CA GLU A 164 -8.67 -10.81 12.84
C GLU A 164 -7.90 -9.48 12.80
N THR A 165 -6.59 -9.54 12.56
CA THR A 165 -5.72 -8.37 12.49
C THR A 165 -6.20 -7.42 11.40
N THR A 166 -6.57 -6.21 11.81
CA THR A 166 -6.98 -5.15 10.90
C THR A 166 -5.96 -4.01 10.95
N TRP A 167 -5.32 -3.72 9.82
CA TRP A 167 -4.28 -2.68 9.73
C TRP A 167 -4.71 -1.34 10.33
N SER A 168 -5.97 -0.93 10.13
CA SER A 168 -6.48 0.37 10.59
C SER A 168 -6.68 0.47 12.11
N LYS A 169 -6.54 -0.65 12.83
CA LYS A 169 -6.66 -0.75 14.28
C LYS A 169 -5.32 -0.95 14.98
N LEU A 170 -4.23 -1.15 14.24
CA LEU A 170 -2.92 -1.39 14.82
C LEU A 170 -2.48 -0.21 15.69
N ASN A 171 -1.91 -0.52 16.85
CA ASN A 171 -1.11 0.40 17.62
C ASN A 171 0.35 0.39 17.14
N ARG A 172 1.17 1.31 17.68
CA ARG A 172 2.58 1.47 17.30
C ARG A 172 3.42 0.21 17.54
N MET A 173 3.21 -0.46 18.68
CA MET A 173 4.00 -1.65 19.03
C MET A 173 3.67 -2.82 18.11
N GLU A 174 2.38 -3.07 17.87
CA GLU A 174 1.94 -4.10 16.93
C GLU A 174 2.48 -3.83 15.51
N TYR A 175 2.44 -2.56 15.07
CA TYR A 175 3.01 -2.17 13.78
C TYR A 175 4.50 -2.54 13.67
N ILE A 176 5.31 -2.19 14.67
CA ILE A 176 6.75 -2.47 14.68
C ILE A 176 7.03 -3.97 14.68
N GLU A 177 6.30 -4.74 15.49
CA GLU A 177 6.44 -6.21 15.51
C GLU A 177 6.14 -6.82 14.14
N ILE A 178 5.06 -6.36 13.49
CA ILE A 178 4.67 -6.85 12.17
C ILE A 178 5.69 -6.42 11.09
N GLN A 179 6.22 -5.20 11.12
CA GLN A 179 7.25 -4.75 10.18
C GLN A 179 8.55 -5.55 10.30
N LYS A 180 8.99 -5.87 11.53
CA LYS A 180 10.15 -6.73 11.75
C LYS A 180 9.95 -8.11 11.16
N TYR A 181 8.80 -8.73 11.44
CA TYR A 181 8.45 -10.02 10.86
C TYR A 181 8.34 -9.96 9.33
N ALA A 182 7.83 -8.87 8.78
CA ALA A 182 7.77 -8.66 7.34
C ALA A 182 9.14 -8.59 6.69
N SER A 183 10.10 -7.90 7.32
CA SER A 183 11.49 -7.86 6.85
C SER A 183 12.10 -9.26 6.76
N GLU A 184 11.88 -10.09 7.76
CA GLU A 184 12.33 -11.49 7.75
C GLU A 184 11.66 -12.31 6.63
N CYS A 185 10.34 -12.12 6.43
CA CYS A 185 9.61 -12.79 5.35
C CYS A 185 10.09 -12.37 3.96
N VAL A 186 10.39 -11.09 3.77
CA VAL A 186 10.93 -10.56 2.51
C VAL A 186 12.32 -11.12 2.28
N LYS A 187 13.20 -11.14 3.29
CA LYS A 187 14.55 -11.70 3.17
C LYS A 187 14.55 -13.17 2.77
N GLU A 188 13.66 -13.96 3.37
CA GLU A 188 13.54 -15.40 3.06
C GLU A 188 13.11 -15.65 1.60
N LEU A 189 12.20 -14.84 1.05
CA LEU A 189 11.60 -15.09 -0.27
C LEU A 189 12.23 -14.30 -1.41
N PHE A 190 12.72 -13.11 -1.12
CA PHE A 190 13.21 -12.13 -2.09
C PHE A 190 14.66 -11.69 -1.80
N GLN A 191 15.38 -12.35 -0.87
CA GLN A 191 16.77 -12.05 -0.53
C GLN A 191 16.94 -10.58 -0.08
N GLU A 192 18.00 -9.91 -0.51
CA GLU A 192 18.31 -8.52 -0.15
C GLU A 192 17.43 -7.47 -0.87
N THR A 193 16.27 -7.86 -1.38
CA THR A 193 15.31 -6.93 -2.00
C THR A 193 14.74 -5.96 -0.95
N PRO A 194 14.76 -4.64 -1.20
CA PRO A 194 14.06 -3.66 -0.35
C PRO A 194 12.58 -4.00 -0.18
N MET A 195 12.04 -3.86 1.03
CA MET A 195 10.63 -4.23 1.29
C MET A 195 9.65 -3.46 0.39
N ILE A 196 9.95 -2.19 0.11
CA ILE A 196 9.13 -1.34 -0.77
C ILE A 196 9.03 -1.89 -2.20
N GLU A 197 10.09 -2.53 -2.71
CA GLU A 197 10.09 -3.19 -4.02
C GLU A 197 9.30 -4.50 -3.99
N ALA A 198 9.56 -5.33 -2.98
CA ALA A 198 8.84 -6.60 -2.79
C ALA A 198 7.33 -6.38 -2.68
N GLU A 199 6.89 -5.24 -2.13
CA GLU A 199 5.47 -4.88 -1.98
C GLU A 199 4.69 -4.94 -3.30
N TYR A 200 5.28 -4.49 -4.42
CA TYR A 200 4.60 -4.48 -5.72
C TYR A 200 4.24 -5.89 -6.18
N LEU A 201 5.18 -6.83 -6.03
CA LEU A 201 4.96 -8.23 -6.37
C LEU A 201 4.01 -8.91 -5.38
N ILE A 202 4.11 -8.59 -4.09
CA ILE A 202 3.20 -9.11 -3.06
C ILE A 202 1.75 -8.70 -3.37
N TRP A 203 1.51 -7.42 -3.68
CA TRP A 203 0.19 -6.92 -4.05
C TRP A 203 -0.35 -7.61 -5.30
N ALA A 204 0.48 -7.73 -6.34
CA ALA A 204 0.10 -8.41 -7.56
C ALA A 204 -0.22 -9.90 -7.32
N GLY A 205 0.60 -10.59 -6.53
CA GLY A 205 0.43 -12.00 -6.19
C GLY A 205 -0.86 -12.27 -5.40
N VAL A 206 -1.17 -11.44 -4.41
CA VAL A 206 -2.42 -11.56 -3.63
C VAL A 206 -3.64 -11.33 -4.52
N ASN A 207 -3.60 -10.33 -5.40
CA ASN A 207 -4.69 -10.05 -6.34
C ASN A 207 -4.90 -11.23 -7.32
N LEU A 208 -3.81 -11.77 -7.89
CA LEU A 208 -3.88 -12.95 -8.76
C LEU A 208 -4.45 -14.17 -8.05
N TYR A 209 -4.08 -14.39 -6.79
CA TYR A 209 -4.63 -15.48 -5.98
C TYR A 209 -6.14 -15.33 -5.80
N ASP A 210 -6.64 -14.10 -5.54
CA ASP A 210 -8.08 -13.85 -5.43
C ASP A 210 -8.83 -14.11 -6.73
N ILE A 211 -8.26 -13.68 -7.85
CA ILE A 211 -8.80 -13.97 -9.18
C ILE A 211 -8.88 -15.48 -9.40
N LEU A 212 -7.83 -16.22 -9.06
CA LEU A 212 -7.79 -17.67 -9.21
C LEU A 212 -8.85 -18.37 -8.36
N ILE A 213 -8.94 -18.03 -7.06
CA ILE A 213 -9.93 -18.63 -6.15
C ILE A 213 -11.36 -18.34 -6.62
N ALA A 214 -11.65 -17.10 -7.00
CA ALA A 214 -12.95 -16.76 -7.54
C ALA A 214 -13.25 -17.46 -8.87
N SER A 215 -12.26 -17.65 -9.74
CA SER A 215 -12.41 -18.43 -10.98
C SER A 215 -12.76 -19.90 -10.70
N VAL A 216 -12.12 -20.51 -9.70
CA VAL A 216 -12.42 -21.88 -9.25
C VAL A 216 -13.85 -21.96 -8.69
N ASN A 217 -14.25 -20.99 -7.86
CA ASN A 217 -15.61 -20.94 -7.30
C ASN A 217 -16.68 -20.77 -8.39
N ILE A 218 -16.46 -19.90 -9.37
CA ILE A 218 -17.34 -19.73 -10.53
C ILE A 218 -17.47 -21.05 -11.29
N LYS A 219 -16.35 -21.73 -11.58
CA LYS A 219 -16.38 -23.01 -12.30
C LYS A 219 -17.16 -24.08 -11.53
N ASN A 220 -17.02 -24.13 -10.20
CA ASN A 220 -17.76 -25.06 -9.36
C ASN A 220 -19.26 -24.75 -9.32
N GLN A 221 -19.63 -23.47 -9.37
CA GLN A 221 -21.02 -23.01 -9.34
C GLN A 221 -21.70 -23.08 -10.72
N PHE A 222 -20.94 -22.86 -11.79
CA PHE A 222 -21.36 -22.85 -13.18
C PHE A 222 -20.44 -23.77 -13.99
N PRO A 223 -20.67 -25.09 -13.94
CA PRO A 223 -19.83 -26.07 -14.64
C PRO A 223 -19.89 -25.95 -16.17
N ASP A 224 -20.85 -25.19 -16.70
CA ASP A 224 -20.97 -24.90 -18.13
C ASP A 224 -19.95 -23.82 -18.57
N THR A 225 -19.05 -24.19 -19.47
CA THR A 225 -17.82 -23.43 -19.82
C THR A 225 -18.09 -22.05 -20.42
N LYS A 226 -19.27 -21.82 -20.99
CA LYS A 226 -19.66 -20.54 -21.63
C LYS A 226 -19.76 -19.37 -20.64
N ALA A 227 -20.02 -19.63 -19.36
CA ALA A 227 -20.02 -18.57 -18.34
C ALA A 227 -18.60 -18.11 -18.01
N LEU A 228 -17.66 -19.05 -17.91
CA LEU A 228 -16.25 -18.78 -17.64
C LEU A 228 -15.59 -18.04 -18.82
N ASP A 229 -15.89 -18.45 -20.05
CA ASP A 229 -15.40 -17.77 -21.26
C ASP A 229 -15.86 -16.31 -21.32
N ARG A 230 -17.10 -16.02 -20.87
CA ARG A 230 -17.63 -14.66 -20.78
C ARG A 230 -16.92 -13.83 -19.70
N VAL A 231 -16.69 -14.39 -18.50
CA VAL A 231 -15.91 -13.72 -17.44
C VAL A 231 -14.50 -13.39 -17.93
N ILE A 232 -13.80 -14.37 -18.52
CA ILE A 232 -12.44 -14.20 -19.05
C ILE A 232 -12.43 -13.15 -20.18
N HIS A 233 -13.45 -13.15 -21.05
CA HIS A 233 -13.60 -12.14 -22.09
C HIS A 233 -13.80 -10.73 -21.52
N TYR A 234 -14.67 -10.57 -20.52
CA TYR A 234 -14.91 -9.29 -19.85
C TYR A 234 -13.66 -8.77 -19.11
N MET A 235 -12.96 -9.65 -18.39
CA MET A 235 -11.72 -9.29 -17.70
C MET A 235 -10.59 -8.88 -18.66
N LYS A 236 -10.58 -9.42 -19.89
CA LYS A 236 -9.62 -9.04 -20.93
C LYS A 236 -9.93 -7.68 -21.58
N GLN A 237 -11.19 -7.24 -21.54
CA GLN A 237 -11.60 -5.98 -22.17
C GLN A 237 -11.53 -4.78 -21.24
N ASP A 238 -11.62 -4.98 -19.93
CA ASP A 238 -11.60 -3.90 -18.96
C ASP A 238 -10.53 -4.15 -17.89
N GLU A 239 -9.35 -3.54 -18.10
CA GLU A 239 -8.21 -3.57 -17.17
C GLU A 239 -8.56 -3.04 -15.77
N LYS A 240 -9.72 -2.39 -15.60
CA LYS A 240 -10.16 -1.78 -14.34
C LYS A 240 -11.38 -2.46 -13.70
N THR A 241 -12.00 -3.46 -14.33
CA THR A 241 -13.18 -4.12 -13.74
C THR A 241 -12.77 -5.23 -12.77
N SER A 242 -13.09 -5.03 -11.49
CA SER A 242 -12.95 -6.07 -10.47
C SER A 242 -13.81 -7.29 -10.83
N LEU A 243 -13.27 -8.49 -10.65
CA LEU A 243 -13.97 -9.76 -10.89
C LEU A 243 -15.36 -9.83 -10.23
N PHE A 244 -15.54 -9.25 -9.04
CA PHE A 244 -16.85 -9.18 -8.38
C PHE A 244 -17.91 -8.41 -9.18
N LYS A 245 -17.54 -7.30 -9.84
CA LYS A 245 -18.44 -6.56 -10.73
C LYS A 245 -18.78 -7.36 -11.99
N ALA A 246 -17.81 -8.07 -12.56
CA ALA A 246 -18.05 -8.95 -13.71
C ALA A 246 -19.00 -10.11 -13.33
N ILE A 247 -18.85 -10.68 -12.13
CA ILE A 247 -19.75 -11.71 -11.58
C ILE A 247 -21.17 -11.15 -11.36
N ASP A 248 -21.31 -9.94 -10.80
CA ASP A 248 -22.63 -9.37 -10.53
C ASP A 248 -23.37 -8.98 -11.82
N LEU A 249 -22.67 -8.54 -12.87
CA LEU A 249 -23.26 -8.32 -14.20
C LEU A 249 -23.84 -9.63 -14.77
N LEU A 250 -23.16 -10.76 -14.59
CA LEU A 250 -23.62 -12.06 -15.07
C LEU A 250 -24.82 -12.64 -14.30
N LYS A 251 -25.09 -12.14 -13.08
CA LYS A 251 -26.30 -12.50 -12.33
C LYS A 251 -27.54 -11.74 -12.80
N CYS A 252 -27.38 -10.60 -13.45
CA CYS A 252 -28.48 -9.77 -13.95
C CYS A 252 -28.95 -10.18 -15.36
N ASP A 253 -28.16 -10.98 -16.09
CA ASP A 253 -28.44 -11.47 -17.45
C ASP A 253 -29.05 -12.89 -17.48
N ASN A 254 -29.44 -13.45 -16.33
CA ASN A 254 -30.23 -14.69 -16.18
C ASN A 254 -31.58 -14.38 -15.53
#